data_AF-A0A497KRJ4-F1
#
_entry.id   AF-A0A497KRJ4-F1
#
_cell.length_a   1.000
_cell.length_b   1.000
_cell.length_c   1.000
_cell.angle_alpha   90.00
_cell.angle_beta   90.00
_cell.angle_gamma   90.00
#
_symmetry.space_group_name_H-M   'P 1'
#
loop_
_entity.id
_entity.type
_entity.pdbx_description
1 polymer ?
#
loop_
_entity_poly.entity_id
_entity_poly.type
_entity_poly.pdbx_seq_one_letter_code
_entity_poly.pdbx_strand_id
1 'polypeptide(L)' 'MESLEIDPETSRIRLRVKGCIECELRAERPYSQFLRGMLAGYASALFDRDMMARETRCIAVGDPYGEFEVISIE' A
#
# COMPACT_ATOMS: atom_id res chain seq x y z
N MET A 1 -9.43 6.33 -1.61
CA MET A 1 -8.25 5.67 -2.20
C MET A 1 -8.15 6.09 -3.65
N GLU A 2 -6.94 6.37 -4.13
CA GLU A 2 -6.66 6.87 -5.48
C GLU A 2 -5.50 6.07 -6.07
N SER A 3 -5.67 5.49 -7.25
CA SER A 3 -4.56 4.90 -8.03
C SER A 3 -3.79 6.02 -8.70
N LEU A 4 -2.51 6.15 -8.37
CA LEU A 4 -1.61 7.10 -9.01
C LEU A 4 -0.98 6.49 -10.26
N GLU A 5 -0.68 5.20 -10.23
CA GLU A 5 -0.06 4.44 -11.31
C GLU A 5 -0.43 2.96 -11.21
N ILE A 6 -0.69 2.34 -12.37
CA ILE A 6 -0.80 0.88 -12.52
C ILE A 6 -0.01 0.55 -13.79
N ASP A 7 1.09 -0.18 -13.63
CA ASP A 7 1.93 -0.67 -14.71
C ASP A 7 1.80 -2.20 -14.79
N PRO A 8 1.04 -2.73 -15.78
CA PRO A 8 0.87 -4.16 -15.96
C PRO A 8 2.15 -4.89 -16.38
N GLU A 9 3.04 -4.23 -17.11
CA GLU A 9 4.26 -4.85 -17.65
C GLU A 9 5.24 -5.16 -16.52
N THR A 10 5.37 -4.24 -15.56
CA THR A 10 6.23 -4.42 -14.38
C THR A 10 5.50 -4.97 -13.16
N SER A 11 4.18 -5.21 -13.27
CA SER A 11 3.31 -5.60 -12.16
C SER A 11 3.41 -4.61 -10.99
N ARG A 12 3.44 -3.29 -11.26
CA ARG A 12 3.61 -2.26 -10.22
C ARG A 12 2.33 -1.45 -10.03
N ILE A 13 1.98 -1.18 -8.78
CA ILE A 13 0.86 -0.30 -8.43
C ILE A 13 1.35 0.74 -7.43
N ARG A 14 1.02 2.02 -7.67
CA ARG A 14 1.19 3.10 -6.69
C ARG A 14 -0.15 3.67 -6.28
N LEU A 15 -0.41 3.70 -4.98
CA LEU A 15 -1.70 4.08 -4.40
C LEU A 15 -1.53 5.21 -3.39
N ARG A 16 -2.48 6.15 -3.38
CA ARG A 16 -2.67 7.11 -2.29
C ARG A 16 -3.91 6.74 -1.49
N VAL A 17 -3.78 6.71 -0.17
CA VAL A 17 -4.87 6.41 0.76
C VAL A 17 -5.00 7.55 1.77
N LYS A 18 -6.23 8.04 1.93
CA LYS A 18 -6.62 9.02 2.96
C LYS A 18 -7.65 8.35 3.87
N GLY A 19 -7.64 8.70 5.16
CA GLY A 19 -8.59 8.15 6.13
C GLY A 19 -8.44 6.64 6.34
N CYS A 20 -7.20 6.14 6.36
CA CYS A 20 -6.95 4.76 6.75
C CYS A 20 -7.17 4.62 8.26
N ILE A 21 -8.16 3.83 8.67
CA ILE A 21 -8.52 3.64 10.08
C ILE A 21 -7.35 3.08 10.91
N GLU A 22 -6.50 2.22 10.33
CA GLU A 22 -5.31 1.72 11.01
C GLU A 22 -4.34 2.86 11.35
N CYS A 23 -4.28 3.91 10.54
CA CYS A 23 -3.34 5.01 10.70
C CYS A 23 -3.88 6.18 11.54
N GLU A 24 -5.09 6.09 12.11
CA GLU A 24 -5.70 7.21 12.87
C GLU A 24 -5.02 7.44 14.23
N LEU A 25 -4.38 6.40 14.77
CA LEU A 25 -3.58 6.51 15.98
C LEU A 25 -2.12 6.81 15.62
N ARG A 26 -1.51 7.75 16.34
CA ARG A 26 -0.08 8.05 16.16
C ARG A 26 0.78 6.84 16.54
N ALA A 27 1.81 6.59 15.74
CA ALA A 27 2.77 5.53 15.94
C ALA A 27 4.19 6.02 15.64
N GLU A 28 5.19 5.34 16.20
CA GLU A 28 6.61 5.66 15.94
C GLU A 28 7.09 5.15 14.57
N ARG A 29 6.33 4.23 13.96
CA ARG A 29 6.64 3.61 12.66
C ARG A 29 5.36 3.45 11.83
N PRO A 30 5.48 3.31 10.50
CA PRO A 30 4.33 3.08 9.63
C PRO A 30 3.45 1.93 10.14
N TYR A 31 2.13 2.17 10.16
CA TYR A 31 1.15 1.28 10.76
C TYR A 31 -0.04 1.13 9.81
N SER A 32 -0.11 -0.03 9.15
CA SER A 32 -1.09 -0.33 8.08
C SER A 32 -1.03 -1.83 7.70
N GLN A 33 -0.88 -2.72 8.68
CA GLN A 33 -0.57 -4.14 8.41
C GLN A 33 -1.72 -4.83 7.68
N PHE A 34 -2.96 -4.55 8.09
CA PHE A 34 -4.14 -5.13 7.46
C PHE A 34 -4.33 -4.60 6.04
N LEU A 35 -4.22 -3.28 5.84
CA LEU A 35 -4.29 -2.67 4.51
C LEU A 35 -3.18 -3.22 3.60
N ARG A 36 -1.93 -3.29 4.06
CA ARG A 36 -0.83 -3.88 3.29
C ARG A 36 -1.11 -5.33 2.88
N GLY A 37 -1.63 -6.14 3.81
CA GLY A 37 -2.02 -7.52 3.52
C GLY A 37 -3.13 -7.60 2.46
N MET A 38 -4.14 -6.75 2.57
CA MET A 38 -5.24 -6.68 1.61
C MET A 38 -4.75 -6.27 0.21
N LEU A 39 -3.88 -5.26 0.12
CA LEU A 39 -3.29 -4.80 -1.14
C LEU A 39 -2.42 -5.87 -1.80
N ALA A 40 -1.57 -6.53 -1.01
CA ALA A 40 -0.73 -7.62 -1.48
C ALA A 40 -1.58 -8.79 -2.01
N GLY A 41 -2.59 -9.23 -1.26
CA GLY A 41 -3.46 -10.33 -1.67
C GLY A 41 -4.26 -10.02 -2.94
N TYR A 42 -4.87 -8.83 -3.02
CA TYR A 42 -5.60 -8.40 -4.21
C TYR A 42 -4.70 -8.32 -5.44
N ALA A 43 -3.54 -7.68 -5.32
CA ALA A 43 -2.59 -7.57 -6.42
C ALA A 43 -2.04 -8.92 -6.86
N SER A 44 -1.85 -9.85 -5.91
CA SER A 44 -1.38 -11.21 -6.24
C SER A 44 -2.40 -11.95 -7.10
N ALA A 45 -3.69 -11.85 -6.77
CA ALA A 45 -4.75 -12.40 -7.59
C ALA A 45 -4.90 -11.67 -8.95
N LEU A 46 -4.63 -10.36 -9.00
CA LEU A 46 -4.73 -9.56 -10.22
C LEU A 46 -3.62 -9.88 -11.24
N PHE A 47 -2.39 -10.07 -10.77
CA PHE A 47 -1.22 -10.30 -11.63
C PHE A 47 -0.78 -11.76 -11.72
N ASP A 48 -1.49 -12.68 -11.04
CA ASP A 48 -1.17 -14.12 -10.97
C ASP A 48 0.28 -14.40 -10.54
N ARG A 49 0.75 -13.67 -9.53
CA ARG A 49 2.10 -13.79 -8.98
C ARG A 49 2.16 -13.27 -7.54
N ASP A 50 3.20 -13.64 -6.80
CA ASP A 50 3.36 -13.17 -5.43
C ASP A 50 3.69 -11.67 -5.39
N MET A 51 2.86 -10.90 -4.71
CA MET A 51 2.99 -9.45 -4.57
C MET A 51 3.18 -9.04 -3.11
N MET A 52 3.91 -7.95 -2.86
CA MET A 52 3.99 -7.31 -1.55
C MET A 52 3.60 -5.83 -1.63
N ALA A 53 2.99 -5.33 -0.56
CA ALA A 53 2.71 -3.90 -0.39
C ALA A 53 3.65 -3.28 0.64
N ARG A 54 4.34 -2.21 0.25
CA ARG A 54 5.18 -1.36 1.10
C ARG A 54 4.53 0.00 1.27
N GLU A 55 4.44 0.46 2.51
CA GLU A 55 4.01 1.83 2.82
C GLU A 55 5.23 2.77 2.73
N THR A 56 5.17 3.76 1.84
CA THR A 56 6.22 4.77 1.63
C THR A 56 5.93 6.08 2.39
N ARG A 57 4.67 6.34 2.74
CA ARG A 57 4.21 7.44 3.61
C ARG A 57 3.09 6.94 4.50
N CYS A 58 3.01 7.41 5.75
CA CYS A 58 2.00 6.95 6.70
C CYS A 58 1.44 8.10 7.55
N ILE A 59 0.10 8.16 7.66
CA ILE A 59 -0.58 9.16 8.48
C ILE A 59 -0.19 9.01 9.97
N ALA A 60 0.02 7.78 10.42
CA ALA A 60 0.36 7.48 11.82
C ALA A 60 1.69 8.12 12.27
N VAL A 61 2.64 8.32 11.35
CA VAL A 61 3.94 8.97 11.64
C VAL A 61 3.94 10.47 11.33
N GLY A 62 2.81 11.02 10.87
CA GLY A 62 2.62 12.45 10.63
C GLY A 62 2.61 12.88 9.16
N ASP A 63 2.64 11.95 8.20
CA ASP A 63 2.48 12.31 6.79
C ASP A 63 1.04 12.79 6.49
N PRO A 64 0.86 13.69 5.50
CA PRO A 64 -0.46 14.20 5.13
C PRO A 64 -1.38 13.15 4.49
N TYR A 65 -0.84 12.00 4.08
CA TYR A 65 -1.56 10.88 3.48
C TYR A 65 -0.71 9.60 3.55
N GLY A 66 -1.38 8.45 3.43
CA GLY A 66 -0.74 7.17 3.21
C GLY A 66 -0.38 6.99 1.73
N GLU A 67 0.81 6.50 1.45
CA GLU A 67 1.25 6.11 0.10
C GLU A 67 1.78 4.69 0.14
N PHE A 68 1.35 3.89 -0.84
CA PHE A 68 1.67 2.47 -0.93
C PHE A 68 2.22 2.15 -2.32
N GLU A 69 3.27 1.33 -2.33
CA GLU A 69 3.82 0.69 -3.52
C GLU A 69 3.59 -0.81 -3.42
N VAL A 70 2.95 -1.38 -4.43
CA VAL A 70 2.71 -2.82 -4.55
C VAL A 70 3.54 -3.35 -5.71
N ILE A 71 4.42 -4.30 -5.43
CA ILE A 71 5.42 -4.84 -6.36
C ILE A 71 5.53 -6.36 -6.22
N SER A 72 6.00 -7.02 -7.28
CA SER A 72 6.28 -8.46 -7.23
C SER A 72 7.34 -8.76 -6.18
N ILE A 73 7.15 -9.89 -5.51
CA ILE A 73 8.23 -10.59 -4.81
C ILE A 73 8.91 -11.43 -5.91
N GLU A 74 10.20 -11.21 -6.13
CA GLU A 74 11.02 -12.08 -7.01
C GLU A 74 11.53 -13.29 -6.23
#